data_AF-A0A3A9JFL8-F1
#
_entry.id   AF-A0A3A9JFL8-F1
#
_cell.length_a   1.000
_cell.length_b   1.000
_cell.length_c   1.000
_cell.angle_alpha   90.00
_cell.angle_beta   90.00
_cell.angle_gamma   90.00
#
_symmetry.space_group_name_H-M   'P 1'
#
loop_
_entity.id
_entity.type
_entity.pdbx_description
1 polymer ?
#
loop_
_entity_poly.entity_id
_entity_poly.type
_entity_poly.pdbx_seq_one_letter_code
_entity_poly.pdbx_strand_id
1 'polypeptide(L)' 'MRRRRSVPVQLGPIVKLIELPTNRDAEGEPRVAVHIIPPATAIDRRPLLRVFGSLAGALALKRSLEGSR' A
#
# COMPACT_ATOMS: atom_id res chain seq x y z
N MET A 1 -26.68 26.17 -7.03
CA MET A 1 -26.73 24.70 -6.97
C MET A 1 -25.31 24.13 -6.85
N ARG A 2 -24.88 23.69 -5.65
CA ARG A 2 -23.56 23.04 -5.47
C ARG A 2 -23.70 21.55 -5.76
N ARG A 3 -23.09 21.06 -6.84
CA ARG A 3 -23.00 19.62 -7.12
C ARG A 3 -22.20 18.96 -6.00
N ARG A 4 -22.87 18.21 -5.12
CA ARG A 4 -22.18 17.31 -4.18
C ARG A 4 -21.43 16.29 -5.04
N ARG A 5 -20.11 16.41 -5.12
CA ARG A 5 -19.26 15.33 -5.64
C ARG A 5 -19.43 14.17 -4.67
N SER A 6 -20.16 13.13 -5.06
CA SER A 6 -20.15 11.85 -4.38
C SER A 6 -18.71 11.32 -4.46
N VAL A 7 -18.01 11.36 -3.32
CA VAL A 7 -16.71 10.69 -3.21
C VAL A 7 -17.01 9.19 -3.28
N PRO A 8 -16.43 8.44 -4.23
CA PRO A 8 -16.64 7.00 -4.28
C PRO A 8 -16.15 6.40 -2.95
N VAL A 9 -17.04 5.71 -2.24
CA VAL A 9 -16.69 5.00 -1.02
C VAL A 9 -15.75 3.87 -1.40
N GLN A 10 -14.49 3.98 -0.99
CA GLN A 10 -13.49 2.97 -1.26
C GLN A 10 -13.70 1.78 -0.32
N LEU A 11 -14.30 0.71 -0.84
CA LEU A 11 -14.80 -0.44 -0.08
C LEU A 11 -13.73 -1.40 0.47
N GLY A 12 -12.45 -1.15 0.21
CA GLY A 12 -11.38 -2.01 0.72
C GLY A 12 -10.02 -1.30 0.68
N PRO A 13 -8.96 -1.95 1.18
CA PRO A 13 -7.68 -1.29 1.42
C PRO A 13 -7.05 -0.77 0.12
N ILE A 14 -6.34 0.34 0.23
CA ILE A 14 -5.44 0.84 -0.81
C ILE A 14 -4.06 0.27 -0.51
N VAL A 15 -3.47 -0.43 -1.46
CA VAL A 15 -2.13 -1.00 -1.33
C VAL A 15 -1.20 -0.26 -2.29
N LYS A 16 -0.27 0.53 -1.75
CA LYS A 16 0.71 1.29 -2.53
C LYS A 16 2.08 0.64 -2.40
N LEU A 17 2.79 0.55 -3.53
CA LEU A 17 4.21 0.21 -3.55
C LEU A 17 5.01 1.51 -3.55
N ILE A 18 6.03 1.59 -2.69
CA ILE A 18 6.86 2.77 -2.50
C ILE A 18 8.32 2.34 -2.58
N GLU A 19 9.12 3.00 -3.40
CA GLU A 19 10.57 2.83 -3.40
C GLU A 19 11.18 3.68 -2.27
N LEU A 20 12.16 3.11 -1.55
CA LEU A 20 12.87 3.75 -0.46
C LEU A 20 14.30 4.09 -0.91
N PRO A 21 14.54 5.26 -1.51
CA PRO A 21 15.81 5.58 -2.16
C PRO A 21 17.00 5.68 -1.19
N THR A 22 16.74 5.99 0.08
CA THR A 22 17.78 6.12 1.12
C THR A 22 18.15 4.80 1.79
N ASN A 23 17.35 3.75 1.59
CA ASN A 23 17.64 2.43 2.11
C ASN A 23 17.94 1.51 0.93
N ARG A 24 19.22 1.30 0.67
CA ARG A 24 19.66 0.26 -0.27
C ARG A 24 19.81 -1.07 0.45
N ASP A 25 19.66 -2.16 -0.28
CA ASP A 25 20.04 -3.49 0.21
C ASP A 25 21.56 -3.70 0.12
N ALA A 26 22.03 -4.91 0.43
CA ALA A 26 23.47 -5.22 0.45
C ALA A 26 24.07 -5.22 -0.97
N GLU A 27 23.22 -5.37 -1.98
CA GLU A 27 23.52 -5.41 -3.40
C GLU A 27 23.47 -4.01 -4.04
N GLY A 28 22.99 -3.00 -3.31
CA GLY A 28 22.93 -1.61 -3.74
C GLY A 28 21.62 -1.21 -4.44
N GLU A 29 20.63 -2.10 -4.48
CA GLU A 29 19.31 -1.87 -5.06
C GLU A 29 18.41 -1.13 -4.06
N PRO A 30 17.46 -0.30 -4.55
CA PRO A 30 16.53 0.41 -3.68
C PRO A 30 15.59 -0.59 -2.99
N ARG A 31 15.51 -0.49 -1.66
CA ARG A 31 14.48 -1.23 -0.92
C ARG A 31 13.11 -0.71 -1.31
N VAL A 32 12.12 -1.57 -1.15
CA VAL A 32 10.73 -1.22 -1.40
C VAL A 32 9.89 -1.43 -0.16
N ALA A 33 8.81 -0.67 -0.05
CA ALA A 33 7.83 -0.80 0.99
C ALA A 33 6.43 -0.92 0.41
N VAL A 34 5.59 -1.67 1.12
CA VAL A 34 4.16 -1.73 0.85
C VAL A 34 3.45 -0.90 1.92
N HIS A 35 2.73 0.13 1.49
CA HIS A 35 1.87 0.95 2.33
C HIS A 35 0.42 0.52 2.16
N ILE A 36 -0.14 -0.05 3.22
CA ILE A 36 -1.51 -0.54 3.28
C ILE A 36 -2.33 0.50 4.03
N ILE A 37 -3.23 1.16 3.32
CA ILE A 37 -4.18 2.12 3.90
C ILE A 37 -5.52 1.39 4.03
N PRO A 38 -6.05 1.22 5.25
CA PRO A 38 -7.35 0.57 5.43
C PRO A 38 -8.48 1.39 4.76
N PRO A 39 -9.61 0.75 4.42
CA PRO A 39 -10.77 1.48 3.91
C PRO A 39 -11.27 2.47 4.96
N ALA A 40 -11.90 3.56 4.52
CA ALA A 40 -12.42 4.61 5.41
C ALA A 40 -13.47 4.09 6.41
N THR A 41 -14.08 2.93 6.14
CA THR A 41 -15.02 2.25 7.02
C THR A 41 -14.35 1.51 8.18
N ALA A 42 -13.04 1.24 8.12
CA ALA A 42 -12.30 0.51 9.15
C ALA A 42 -11.62 1.50 10.11
N ILE A 43 -12.42 2.18 10.93
CA ILE A 43 -12.00 3.26 11.84
C ILE A 43 -10.97 2.83 12.89
N ASP A 44 -10.97 1.57 13.30
CA ASP A 44 -10.04 1.04 14.30
C ASP A 44 -8.69 0.58 13.70
N ARG A 45 -8.56 0.59 12.38
CA ARG A 45 -7.35 0.13 11.69
C ARG A 45 -6.45 1.31 11.35
N ARG A 46 -5.16 1.16 11.62
CA ARG A 46 -4.13 2.14 11.25
C ARG A 46 -3.46 1.75 9.93
N PRO A 47 -2.98 2.74 9.15
CA PRO A 47 -2.10 2.47 8.03
C PRO A 47 -0.86 1.70 8.46
N LEU A 48 -0.41 0.76 7.63
CA LEU A 48 0.76 -0.08 7.88
C LEU A 48 1.77 0.09 6.75
N LEU A 49 3.04 0.29 7.12
CA LEU A 49 4.17 0.33 6.20
C LEU A 49 5.05 -0.89 6.45
N ARG A 50 5.21 -1.76 5.46
CA ARG A 50 6.06 -2.94 5.54
C ARG A 50 7.21 -2.83 4.56
N VAL A 51 8.44 -2.85 5.06
CA VAL A 51 9.66 -2.81 4.25
C VAL A 51 10.04 -4.21 3.82
N PHE A 52 10.48 -4.36 2.57
CA PHE A 52 10.95 -5.60 1.98
C PHE A 52 12.40 -5.45 1.53
N GLY A 53 13.15 -6.55 1.63
CA GLY A 53 14.50 -6.65 1.07
C GLY A 53 14.53 -6.88 -0.44
N SER A 54 13.38 -7.06 -1.10
CA SER A 54 13.31 -7.21 -2.56
C SER A 54 11.97 -6.75 -3.13
N LEU A 55 12.01 -6.27 -4.39
CA LEU A 55 10.81 -5.90 -5.15
C LEU A 55 9.84 -7.07 -5.31
N ALA A 56 10.36 -8.27 -5.57
CA ALA A 56 9.56 -9.47 -5.75
C ALA A 56 8.69 -9.77 -4.51
N GLY A 57 9.25 -9.66 -3.30
CA GLY A 57 8.51 -9.88 -2.05
C GLY A 57 7.39 -8.87 -1.84
N ALA A 58 7.65 -7.59 -2.14
CA ALA A 58 6.64 -6.54 -2.02
C ALA A 58 5.51 -6.70 -3.05
N LEU A 59 5.83 -7.10 -4.28
CA LEU A 59 4.83 -7.38 -5.33
C LEU A 59 3.97 -8.59 -4.99
N ALA A 60 4.57 -9.66 -4.44
CA ALA A 60 3.82 -10.84 -4.01
C ALA A 60 2.78 -10.49 -2.93
N LEU A 61 3.18 -9.71 -1.91
CA LEU A 61 2.23 -9.23 -0.89
C LEU A 61 1.13 -8.35 -1.51
N LYS A 62 1.50 -7.39 -2.37
CA LYS A 62 0.54 -6.50 -3.01
C LYS A 62 -0.52 -7.28 -3.78
N ARG A 63 -0.10 -8.24 -4.61
CA ARG A 63 -1.00 -9.11 -5.38
C ARG A 63 -1.89 -9.96 -4.48
N SER A 64 -1.35 -10.51 -3.39
CA SER A 64 -2.14 -11.29 -2.43
C SER A 64 -3.25 -10.46 -1.78
N LEU A 65 -2.95 -9.20 -1.40
CA LEU A 65 -3.92 -8.30 -0.79
C LEU A 65 -4.95 -7.75 -1.78
N GLU A 66 -4.56 -7.55 -3.05
CA GLU A 66 -5.45 -7.10 -4.11
C GLU A 66 -6.34 -8.23 -4.66
N GLY A 67 -5.84 -9.47 -4.70
CA GLY A 67 -6.55 -10.64 -5.21
C GLY A 67 -7.46 -11.34 -4.19
N SER A 68 -7.35 -11.00 -2.90
CA SER A 68 -8.27 -11.50 -1.85
C SER A 68 -9.61 -10.74 -1.80
N ARG A 69 -9.98 -10.06 -2.89
CA ARG A 69 -11.04 -9.06 -2.97
C ARG A 69 -12.07 -9.45 -4.01
#